data_AF-A0A098AVP8-F1
#
_entry.id   AF-A0A098AVP8-F1
#
_cell.length_a   1.000
_cell.length_b   1.000
_cell.length_c   1.000
_cell.angle_alpha   90.00
_cell.angle_beta   90.00
_cell.angle_gamma   90.00
#
_symmetry.space_group_name_H-M   'P 1'
#
loop_
_entity.id
_entity.type
_entity.pdbx_description
1 polymer ?
#
loop_
_entity_poly.entity_id
_entity_poly.type
_entity_poly.pdbx_seq_one_letter_code
_entity_poly.pdbx_strand_id
1 'polypeptide(L)'
;MHNPNGVQAYYQAIRDRLKNYIKSDYLANSETLLRYVDDILGDLCSEYTNIAREPYIETAASYKKIQDGIRNSSQIEQGVKESLLKLVAKGLGIFSDPFEHQVKALEYFLAGRDLFVSTGTGSGKTECFLWPIIAKSFEEAKNHPATFKNEAVRTLIIYPMNALVSDQLARFRKIIGSSDFKDIFTRDTHATRIPHFGMYTGRTPYSGDAKKTSSKELAMTFRDNFLIDETADADTQRRQTNSIQGLKSINKYPARFGENGLRVFIENLEKNIHRPSPYDAEFITRFEMQNYPPDILITNYSMLEYMLMWSSVKISDKLKVNKFPCLIHFI
;
A
#
# COMPACT_ATOMS: atom_id res chain seq x y z
N MET A 1 -28.12 5.05 -29.35
CA MET A 1 -27.64 5.75 -28.14
C MET A 1 -26.27 5.20 -27.78
N HIS A 2 -25.19 5.88 -28.19
CA HIS A 2 -23.83 5.48 -27.86
C HIS A 2 -23.58 5.91 -26.41
N ASN A 3 -23.53 4.96 -25.47
CA ASN A 3 -23.17 5.26 -24.09
C ASN A 3 -21.65 5.55 -24.07
N PRO A 4 -21.19 6.79 -23.78
CA PRO A 4 -19.77 7.15 -23.83
C PRO A 4 -18.92 6.41 -22.77
N ASN A 5 -19.55 5.66 -21.86
CA ASN A 5 -18.92 4.94 -20.76
C ASN A 5 -19.03 3.40 -20.88
N GLY A 6 -19.10 2.86 -22.10
CA GLY A 6 -19.13 1.40 -22.32
C GLY A 6 -17.76 0.74 -22.19
N VAL A 7 -17.72 -0.56 -21.86
CA VAL A 7 -16.49 -1.38 -21.80
C VAL A 7 -15.69 -1.27 -23.10
N GLN A 8 -16.38 -1.25 -24.25
CA GLN A 8 -15.75 -1.10 -25.56
C GLN A 8 -15.09 0.27 -25.76
N ALA A 9 -15.69 1.35 -25.26
CA ALA A 9 -15.12 2.69 -25.34
C ALA A 9 -13.86 2.80 -24.46
N TYR A 10 -13.88 2.20 -23.26
CA TYR A 10 -12.70 2.09 -22.40
C TYR A 10 -11.59 1.25 -23.02
N TYR A 11 -11.95 0.10 -23.61
CA TYR A 11 -11.01 -0.74 -24.33
C TYR A 11 -10.31 0.04 -25.45
N GLN A 12 -11.07 0.74 -26.29
CA GLN A 12 -10.50 1.54 -27.38
C GLN A 12 -9.60 2.66 -26.83
N ALA A 13 -10.03 3.37 -25.79
CA ALA A 13 -9.23 4.44 -25.19
C ALA A 13 -7.89 3.94 -24.61
N ILE A 14 -7.87 2.77 -23.96
CA ILE A 14 -6.64 2.16 -23.44
C ILE A 14 -5.74 1.70 -24.60
N ARG A 15 -6.32 1.04 -25.61
CA ARG A 15 -5.62 0.58 -26.81
C ARG A 15 -4.96 1.74 -27.53
N ASP A 16 -5.70 2.82 -27.79
CA ASP A 16 -5.22 4.02 -28.47
C ASP A 16 -4.11 4.70 -27.68
N ARG A 17 -4.24 4.77 -26.35
CA ARG A 17 -3.21 5.34 -25.48
C ARG A 17 -1.92 4.51 -25.52
N LEU A 18 -2.02 3.18 -25.49
CA LEU A 18 -0.87 2.29 -25.60
C LEU A 18 -0.21 2.41 -26.99
N LYS A 19 -1.01 2.42 -28.06
CA LYS A 19 -0.54 2.65 -29.43
C LYS A 19 0.21 3.97 -29.56
N ASN A 20 -0.35 5.05 -29.03
CA ASN A 20 0.28 6.38 -29.07
C ASN A 20 1.56 6.44 -28.24
N TYR A 21 1.59 5.77 -27.10
CA TYR A 21 2.80 5.63 -26.28
C TYR A 21 3.91 4.90 -27.06
N ILE A 22 3.62 3.73 -27.63
CA ILE A 22 4.59 2.96 -28.43
C ILE A 22 5.09 3.79 -29.63
N LYS A 23 4.17 4.45 -30.33
CA LYS A 23 4.49 5.31 -31.48
C LYS A 23 5.44 6.44 -31.08
N SER A 24 5.17 7.12 -29.98
CA SER A 24 5.92 8.31 -29.55
C SER A 24 7.27 7.94 -28.93
N ASP A 25 7.32 6.90 -28.11
CA ASP A 25 8.49 6.58 -27.29
C ASP A 25 9.50 5.69 -28.03
N TYR A 26 9.02 4.81 -28.92
CA TYR A 26 9.87 3.81 -29.59
C TYR A 26 10.03 4.04 -31.10
N LEU A 27 9.01 4.61 -31.76
CA LEU A 27 8.96 4.63 -33.23
C LEU A 27 9.13 6.03 -33.83
N ALA A 28 9.10 7.09 -33.02
CA ALA A 28 9.22 8.48 -33.47
C ALA A 28 10.51 8.78 -34.24
N ASN A 29 11.59 8.03 -33.98
CA ASN A 29 12.89 8.23 -34.61
C ASN A 29 13.06 7.48 -35.95
N SER A 30 12.05 6.75 -36.43
CA SER A 30 12.11 5.99 -37.69
C SER A 30 10.89 6.24 -38.55
N GLU A 31 11.07 7.05 -39.59
CA GLU A 31 10.00 7.39 -40.54
C GLU A 31 9.46 6.15 -41.28
N THR A 32 10.33 5.17 -41.56
CA THR A 32 9.93 3.89 -42.16
C THR A 32 9.01 3.10 -41.24
N LEU A 33 9.34 2.98 -39.95
CA LEU A 33 8.51 2.23 -39.02
C LEU A 33 7.17 2.94 -38.78
N LEU A 34 7.15 4.28 -38.71
CA LEU A 34 5.92 5.06 -38.59
C LEU A 34 4.93 4.82 -39.73
N ARG A 35 5.41 4.51 -40.94
CA ARG A 35 4.56 4.15 -42.09
C ARG A 35 3.89 2.79 -41.94
N TYR A 36 4.49 1.86 -41.20
CA TYR A 36 3.94 0.52 -40.94
C TYR A 36 3.27 0.40 -39.57
N VAL A 37 3.25 1.46 -38.75
CA VAL A 37 2.66 1.43 -37.39
C VAL A 37 1.20 1.04 -37.41
N ASP A 38 0.42 1.53 -38.36
CA ASP A 38 -1.01 1.22 -38.42
C ASP A 38 -1.27 -0.23 -38.86
N ASP A 39 -0.36 -0.82 -39.64
CA ASP A 39 -0.42 -2.24 -40.00
C ASP A 39 -0.02 -3.16 -38.84
N ILE A 40 0.89 -2.69 -37.97
CA ILE A 40 1.44 -3.47 -36.84
C ILE A 40 0.63 -3.27 -35.55
N LEU A 41 0.05 -2.09 -35.33
CA LEU A 41 -0.59 -1.66 -34.07
C LEU A 41 -2.02 -1.13 -34.25
N GLY A 42 -2.52 -0.99 -35.50
CA GLY A 42 -3.86 -0.47 -35.79
C GLY A 42 -4.97 -1.51 -35.71
N ASP A 43 -6.14 -1.20 -36.28
CA ASP A 43 -7.33 -2.04 -36.15
C ASP A 43 -7.31 -3.27 -37.07
N LEU A 44 -6.36 -3.31 -38.02
CA LEU A 44 -6.17 -4.40 -38.99
C LEU A 44 -5.07 -5.40 -38.59
N CYS A 45 -4.63 -5.37 -37.32
CA CYS A 45 -3.61 -6.29 -36.81
C CYS A 45 -4.04 -7.75 -36.96
N SER A 46 -3.09 -8.62 -37.37
CA SER A 46 -3.30 -10.07 -37.32
C SER A 46 -3.49 -10.56 -35.87
N GLU A 47 -4.12 -11.72 -35.67
CA GLU A 47 -4.24 -12.36 -34.34
C GLU A 47 -2.88 -12.56 -33.64
N TYR A 48 -1.80 -12.69 -34.41
CA TYR A 48 -0.44 -12.93 -33.94
C TYR A 48 0.35 -11.64 -33.61
N THR A 49 -0.15 -10.47 -34.04
CA THR A 49 0.50 -9.16 -33.86
C THR A 49 -0.45 -8.17 -33.22
N ASN A 50 -1.18 -8.59 -32.18
CA ASN A 50 -2.17 -7.74 -31.52
C ASN A 50 -1.66 -7.26 -30.15
N ILE A 51 -1.65 -5.95 -29.93
CA ILE A 51 -1.22 -5.32 -28.67
C ILE A 51 -2.30 -5.32 -27.58
N ALA A 52 -3.55 -5.64 -27.92
CA ALA A 52 -4.64 -5.72 -26.95
C ALA A 52 -5.64 -6.80 -27.38
N ARG A 53 -6.18 -7.55 -26.41
CA ARG A 53 -7.28 -8.49 -26.66
C ARG A 53 -8.61 -7.83 -26.37
N GLU A 54 -9.64 -8.20 -27.13
CA GLU A 54 -11.00 -7.76 -26.86
C GLU A 54 -11.40 -8.10 -25.41
N PRO A 55 -12.17 -7.21 -24.76
CA PRO A 55 -12.53 -7.38 -23.36
C PRO A 55 -13.44 -8.59 -23.21
N TYR A 56 -12.98 -9.60 -22.47
CA TYR A 56 -13.80 -10.72 -22.06
C TYR A 56 -14.71 -10.30 -20.89
N ILE A 57 -16.02 -10.27 -21.12
CA ILE A 57 -17.00 -9.93 -20.09
C ILE A 57 -17.49 -11.23 -19.44
N GLU A 58 -17.02 -11.47 -18.21
CA GLU A 58 -17.49 -12.58 -17.39
C GLU A 58 -18.54 -12.10 -16.38
N THR A 59 -19.69 -12.78 -16.31
CA THR A 59 -20.67 -12.58 -15.24
C THR A 59 -20.21 -13.32 -13.99
N ALA A 60 -19.35 -12.71 -13.19
CA ALA A 60 -19.00 -13.29 -11.90
C ALA A 60 -20.20 -13.20 -10.95
N ALA A 61 -20.64 -14.35 -10.42
CA ALA A 61 -21.62 -14.36 -9.35
C ALA A 61 -21.06 -13.57 -8.15
N SER A 62 -21.82 -12.58 -7.67
CA SER A 62 -21.37 -11.78 -6.53
C SER A 62 -21.31 -12.66 -5.29
N TYR A 63 -20.19 -12.60 -4.57
CA TYR A 63 -20.06 -13.32 -3.30
C TYR A 63 -21.12 -12.83 -2.32
N LYS A 64 -21.62 -13.73 -1.47
CA LYS A 64 -22.64 -13.41 -0.47
C LYS A 64 -22.14 -12.29 0.45
N LYS A 65 -22.91 -11.20 0.52
CA LYS A 65 -22.71 -10.09 1.45
C LYS A 65 -23.50 -10.32 2.73
N ILE A 66 -22.98 -9.81 3.84
CA ILE A 66 -23.66 -9.81 5.13
C ILE A 66 -23.89 -8.36 5.53
N GLN A 67 -25.15 -8.01 5.75
CA GLN A 67 -25.48 -6.68 6.23
C GLN A 67 -24.94 -6.47 7.65
N ASP A 68 -24.26 -5.34 7.87
CA ASP A 68 -23.69 -4.98 9.18
C ASP A 68 -22.81 -6.09 9.78
N GLY A 69 -22.08 -6.84 8.94
CA GLY A 69 -21.42 -8.09 9.34
C GLY A 69 -20.47 -7.97 10.54
N ILE A 70 -19.72 -6.87 10.64
CA ILE A 70 -18.83 -6.61 11.79
C ILE A 70 -19.62 -6.29 13.06
N ARG A 71 -20.69 -5.49 12.94
CA ARG A 71 -21.55 -5.11 14.07
C ARG A 71 -22.25 -6.35 14.66
N ASN A 72 -22.73 -7.22 13.77
CA ASN A 72 -23.55 -8.38 14.13
C ASN A 72 -22.73 -9.61 14.55
N SER A 73 -21.40 -9.60 14.36
CA SER A 73 -20.53 -10.71 14.79
C SER A 73 -20.51 -10.85 16.31
N SER A 74 -20.73 -12.06 16.82
CA SER A 74 -20.60 -12.39 18.25
C SER A 74 -19.18 -12.79 18.66
N GLN A 75 -18.29 -13.04 17.70
CA GLN A 75 -16.93 -13.54 17.95
C GLN A 75 -15.89 -12.42 18.08
N ILE A 76 -16.18 -11.23 17.54
CA ILE A 76 -15.29 -10.07 17.67
C ILE A 76 -15.50 -9.41 19.03
N GLU A 77 -14.42 -9.28 19.80
CA GLU A 77 -14.40 -8.58 21.09
C GLU A 77 -15.01 -7.18 20.96
N GLN A 78 -15.86 -6.79 21.92
CA GLN A 78 -16.64 -5.57 21.86
C GLN A 78 -15.77 -4.31 21.70
N GLY A 79 -14.65 -4.23 22.44
CA GLY A 79 -13.73 -3.10 22.35
C GLY A 79 -13.11 -2.96 20.95
N VAL A 80 -12.73 -4.06 20.32
CA VAL A 80 -12.18 -4.06 18.95
C VAL A 80 -13.27 -3.71 17.95
N LYS A 81 -14.45 -4.33 18.08
CA LYS A 81 -15.61 -4.09 17.22
C LYS A 81 -16.00 -2.62 17.15
N GLU A 82 -16.06 -1.93 18.29
CA GLU A 82 -16.38 -0.50 18.34
C GLU A 82 -15.36 0.36 17.58
N SER A 83 -14.07 0.05 17.71
CA SER A 83 -13.02 0.73 16.96
C SER A 83 -13.13 0.48 15.46
N LEU A 84 -13.41 -0.76 15.02
CA LEU A 84 -13.63 -1.07 13.60
C LEU A 84 -14.86 -0.35 13.04
N LEU A 85 -15.95 -0.24 13.80
CA LEU A 85 -17.15 0.49 13.37
C LEU A 85 -16.90 2.00 13.22
N LYS A 86 -16.02 2.59 14.03
CA LYS A 86 -15.57 3.99 13.82
C LYS A 86 -14.79 4.14 12.51
N LEU A 87 -13.98 3.15 12.13
CA LEU A 87 -13.30 3.13 10.83
C LEU A 87 -14.29 3.00 9.66
N VAL A 88 -15.34 2.18 9.81
CA VAL A 88 -16.44 2.09 8.83
C VAL A 88 -17.10 3.45 8.64
N ALA A 89 -17.47 4.13 9.73
CA ALA A 89 -18.10 5.45 9.68
C ALA A 89 -17.23 6.52 8.99
N LYS A 90 -15.90 6.38 9.06
CA LYS A 90 -14.93 7.27 8.39
C LYS A 90 -14.52 6.80 6.98
N GLY A 91 -15.02 5.67 6.50
CA GLY A 91 -14.66 5.13 5.18
C GLY A 91 -13.21 4.65 5.08
N LEU A 92 -12.60 4.26 6.20
CA LEU A 92 -11.19 3.89 6.29
C LEU A 92 -10.96 2.39 6.02
N GLY A 93 -11.33 1.95 4.82
CA GLY A 93 -10.99 0.61 4.29
C GLY A 93 -11.72 -0.58 4.93
N ILE A 94 -12.70 -0.32 5.79
CA ILE A 94 -13.61 -1.32 6.35
C ILE A 94 -15.03 -0.99 5.88
N PHE A 95 -15.79 -2.02 5.51
CA PHE A 95 -17.11 -1.87 4.90
C PHE A 95 -18.23 -2.26 5.87
N SER A 96 -19.37 -1.56 5.79
CA SER A 96 -20.59 -1.88 6.56
C SER A 96 -21.18 -3.22 6.15
N ASP A 97 -21.21 -3.50 4.85
CA ASP A 97 -21.83 -4.68 4.25
C ASP A 97 -20.77 -5.55 3.56
N PRO A 98 -19.90 -6.21 4.34
CA PRO A 98 -18.78 -7.00 3.84
C PRO A 98 -19.23 -8.31 3.20
N PHE A 99 -18.34 -8.95 2.45
CA PHE A 99 -18.55 -10.34 2.04
C PHE A 99 -18.45 -11.28 3.25
N GLU A 100 -19.23 -12.36 3.24
CA GLU A 100 -19.27 -13.35 4.33
C GLU A 100 -17.88 -13.91 4.68
N HIS A 101 -17.05 -14.17 3.66
CA HIS A 101 -15.72 -14.72 3.86
C HIS A 101 -14.74 -13.71 4.52
N GLN A 102 -14.97 -12.41 4.36
CA GLN A 102 -14.17 -11.36 5.02
C GLN A 102 -14.46 -11.31 6.52
N VAL A 103 -15.74 -11.43 6.90
CA VAL A 103 -16.17 -11.50 8.31
C VAL A 103 -15.63 -12.78 8.95
N LYS A 104 -15.81 -13.94 8.30
CA LYS A 104 -15.29 -15.22 8.81
C LYS A 104 -13.78 -15.22 8.98
N ALA A 105 -13.03 -14.62 8.04
CA ALA A 105 -11.58 -14.49 8.16
C ALA A 105 -11.21 -13.69 9.42
N LEU A 106 -11.86 -12.56 9.67
CA LEU A 106 -11.65 -11.76 10.87
C LEU A 106 -11.99 -12.53 12.16
N GLU A 107 -13.14 -13.19 12.20
CA GLU A 107 -13.58 -13.98 13.36
C GLU A 107 -12.62 -15.14 13.67
N TYR A 108 -12.26 -15.92 12.65
CA TYR A 108 -11.37 -17.07 12.82
C TYR A 108 -9.95 -16.65 13.22
N PHE A 109 -9.43 -15.56 12.65
CA PHE A 109 -8.13 -15.04 13.05
C PHE A 109 -8.12 -14.58 14.51
N LEU A 110 -9.14 -13.83 14.94
CA LEU A 110 -9.24 -13.37 16.33
C LEU A 110 -9.44 -14.53 17.32
N ALA A 111 -10.02 -15.64 16.86
CA ALA A 111 -10.07 -16.90 17.61
C ALA A 111 -8.75 -17.68 17.62
N GLY A 112 -7.66 -17.13 17.06
CA GLY A 112 -6.33 -17.74 17.03
C GLY A 112 -6.15 -18.84 16.00
N ARG A 113 -6.95 -18.83 14.92
CA ARG A 113 -6.87 -19.84 13.85
C ARG A 113 -6.04 -19.35 12.67
N ASP A 114 -5.32 -20.30 12.06
CA ASP A 114 -4.69 -20.08 10.76
C ASP A 114 -5.75 -19.99 9.65
N LEU A 115 -5.46 -19.17 8.64
CA LEU A 115 -6.38 -18.89 7.55
C LEU A 115 -5.83 -19.33 6.20
N PHE A 116 -6.66 -20.06 5.46
CA PHE A 116 -6.48 -20.33 4.05
C PHE A 116 -7.69 -19.80 3.27
N VAL A 117 -7.48 -18.80 2.43
CA VAL A 117 -8.56 -18.15 1.66
C VAL A 117 -8.38 -18.44 0.18
N SER A 118 -9.25 -19.31 -0.35
CA SER A 118 -9.28 -19.68 -1.77
C SER A 118 -10.57 -19.18 -2.41
N THR A 119 -10.50 -18.00 -3.03
CA THR A 119 -11.60 -17.36 -3.76
C THR A 119 -11.09 -16.78 -5.08
N GLY A 120 -11.97 -16.46 -6.02
CA GLY A 120 -11.59 -15.89 -7.32
C GLY A 120 -10.93 -14.50 -7.22
N THR A 121 -10.40 -14.00 -8.34
CA THR A 121 -9.88 -12.63 -8.44
C THR A 121 -11.02 -11.61 -8.23
N GLY A 122 -10.72 -10.47 -7.59
CA GLY A 122 -11.73 -9.43 -7.33
C GLY A 122 -12.75 -9.77 -6.22
N SER A 123 -12.63 -10.93 -5.57
CA SER A 123 -13.54 -11.37 -4.51
C SER A 123 -13.40 -10.64 -3.17
N GLY A 124 -12.38 -9.79 -3.00
CA GLY A 124 -12.12 -9.11 -1.72
C GLY A 124 -11.21 -9.89 -0.77
N LYS A 125 -10.28 -10.71 -1.30
CA LYS A 125 -9.23 -11.40 -0.52
C LYS A 125 -8.37 -10.46 0.32
N THR A 126 -8.17 -9.22 -0.15
CA THR A 126 -7.31 -8.23 0.53
C THR A 126 -7.82 -7.94 1.94
N GLU A 127 -9.12 -7.76 2.07
CA GLU A 127 -9.78 -7.47 3.34
C GLU A 127 -9.67 -8.64 4.34
N CYS A 128 -9.51 -9.87 3.83
CA CYS A 128 -9.37 -11.08 4.66
C CYS A 128 -8.04 -11.16 5.43
N PHE A 129 -7.01 -10.39 5.08
CA PHE A 129 -5.84 -10.20 5.95
C PHE A 129 -5.76 -8.80 6.53
N LEU A 130 -6.19 -7.79 5.77
CA LEU A 130 -6.05 -6.40 6.19
C LEU A 130 -6.86 -6.10 7.46
N TRP A 131 -8.09 -6.61 7.55
CA TRP A 131 -8.92 -6.41 8.74
C TRP A 131 -8.37 -7.15 9.97
N PRO A 132 -7.97 -8.44 9.88
CA PRO A 132 -7.22 -9.08 10.95
C PRO A 132 -6.03 -8.29 11.48
N ILE A 133 -5.18 -7.75 10.60
CA ILE A 133 -3.99 -6.97 11.01
C ILE A 133 -4.39 -5.70 11.77
N ILE A 134 -5.37 -4.97 11.26
CA ILE A 134 -5.88 -3.74 11.91
C ILE A 134 -6.51 -4.10 13.26
N ALA A 135 -7.39 -5.10 13.30
CA ALA A 135 -8.05 -5.56 14.50
C ALA A 135 -7.05 -6.01 15.57
N LYS A 136 -6.01 -6.77 15.18
CA LYS A 136 -4.93 -7.20 16.07
C LYS A 136 -4.16 -6.01 16.64
N SER A 137 -3.93 -4.98 15.83
CA SER A 137 -3.25 -3.76 16.29
C SER A 137 -4.05 -3.02 17.37
N PHE A 138 -5.38 -2.95 17.21
CA PHE A 138 -6.26 -2.40 18.26
C PHE A 138 -6.30 -3.28 19.51
N GLU A 139 -6.44 -4.59 19.33
CA GLU A 139 -6.48 -5.56 20.42
C GLU A 139 -5.19 -5.54 21.26
N GLU A 140 -4.02 -5.56 20.61
CA GLU A 140 -2.73 -5.51 21.29
C GLU A 140 -2.51 -4.17 22.00
N ALA A 141 -2.85 -3.05 21.37
CA ALA A 141 -2.68 -1.73 21.97
C ALA A 141 -3.57 -1.54 23.21
N LYS A 142 -4.78 -2.11 23.22
CA LYS A 142 -5.70 -2.07 24.38
C LYS A 142 -5.27 -3.03 25.49
N ASN A 143 -5.03 -4.29 25.13
CA ASN A 143 -4.88 -5.37 26.11
C ASN A 143 -3.42 -5.55 26.57
N HIS A 144 -2.45 -5.12 25.76
CA HIS A 144 -1.02 -5.29 26.01
C HIS A 144 -0.22 -3.99 25.73
N PRO A 145 -0.56 -2.84 26.34
CA PRO A 145 0.01 -1.54 26.01
C PRO A 145 1.53 -1.46 26.20
N ALA A 146 2.08 -2.18 27.18
CA ALA A 146 3.52 -2.26 27.42
C ALA A 146 4.26 -2.95 26.25
N THR A 147 3.65 -3.99 25.68
CA THR A 147 4.18 -4.69 24.50
C THR A 147 4.02 -3.83 23.25
N PHE A 148 2.85 -3.22 23.07
CA PHE A 148 2.56 -2.35 21.92
C PHE A 148 3.51 -1.15 21.82
N LYS A 149 3.96 -0.62 22.96
CA LYS A 149 4.95 0.47 23.03
C LYS A 149 6.29 0.10 22.38
N ASN A 150 6.64 -1.19 22.34
CA ASN A 150 7.88 -1.65 21.73
C ASN A 150 7.73 -1.76 20.21
N GLU A 151 8.72 -1.25 19.48
CA GLU A 151 8.85 -1.35 18.03
C GLU A 151 9.31 -2.76 17.65
N ALA A 152 8.42 -3.50 17.01
CA ALA A 152 8.64 -4.87 16.58
C ALA A 152 7.80 -5.17 15.33
N VAL A 153 8.27 -6.12 14.52
CA VAL A 153 7.47 -6.63 13.39
C VAL A 153 6.37 -7.54 13.95
N ARG A 154 5.13 -7.10 13.84
CA ARG A 154 3.92 -7.84 14.26
C ARG A 154 3.32 -8.64 13.11
N THR A 155 3.46 -8.12 11.90
CA THR A 155 2.95 -8.73 10.66
C THR A 155 4.02 -8.66 9.57
N LEU A 156 4.29 -9.80 8.94
CA LEU A 156 5.09 -9.89 7.72
C LEU A 156 4.16 -10.24 6.55
N ILE A 157 4.13 -9.38 5.53
CA ILE A 157 3.37 -9.62 4.30
C ILE A 157 4.36 -9.88 3.17
N ILE A 158 4.23 -11.04 2.53
CA ILE A 158 5.13 -11.47 1.45
C ILE A 158 4.33 -11.50 0.16
N TYR A 159 4.73 -10.68 -0.81
CA TYR A 159 4.17 -10.70 -2.16
C TYR A 159 5.13 -11.31 -3.17
N PRO A 160 4.62 -12.01 -4.20
CA PRO A 160 5.46 -12.55 -5.27
C PRO A 160 6.03 -11.43 -6.17
N MET A 161 5.36 -10.28 -6.29
CA MET A 161 5.74 -9.21 -7.22
C MET A 161 5.74 -7.83 -6.56
N ASN A 162 6.71 -6.99 -6.92
CA ASN A 162 6.83 -5.60 -6.42
C ASN A 162 5.63 -4.72 -6.80
N ALA A 163 4.95 -5.00 -7.92
CA ALA A 163 3.76 -4.25 -8.31
C ALA A 163 2.64 -4.39 -7.25
N LEU A 164 2.40 -5.63 -6.78
CA LEU A 164 1.43 -5.91 -5.72
C LEU A 164 1.81 -5.21 -4.42
N VAL A 165 3.10 -5.17 -4.09
CA VAL A 165 3.60 -4.43 -2.92
C VAL A 165 3.19 -2.95 -2.99
N SER A 166 3.35 -2.30 -4.15
CA SER A 166 3.01 -0.88 -4.32
C SER A 166 1.52 -0.61 -4.18
N ASP A 167 0.66 -1.50 -4.69
CA ASP A 167 -0.79 -1.33 -4.58
C ASP A 167 -1.28 -1.49 -3.13
N GLN A 168 -0.62 -2.37 -2.38
CA GLN A 168 -0.96 -2.64 -0.98
C GLN A 168 -0.46 -1.53 -0.07
N LEU A 169 0.71 -0.95 -0.38
CA LEU A 169 1.19 0.26 0.27
C LEU A 169 0.17 1.41 0.16
N ALA A 170 -0.45 1.59 -1.02
CA ALA A 170 -1.48 2.61 -1.22
C ALA A 170 -2.73 2.37 -0.34
N ARG A 171 -3.09 1.10 -0.10
CA ARG A 171 -4.18 0.75 0.83
C ARG A 171 -3.83 1.07 2.28
N PHE A 172 -2.63 0.74 2.73
CA PHE A 172 -2.17 1.10 4.07
C PHE A 172 -2.08 2.61 4.28
N ARG A 173 -1.60 3.35 3.28
CA ARG A 173 -1.60 4.83 3.29
C ARG A 173 -3.01 5.41 3.43
N LYS A 174 -3.99 4.86 2.69
CA LYS A 174 -5.39 5.29 2.79
C LYS A 174 -5.96 5.10 4.21
N ILE A 175 -5.65 3.97 4.83
CA ILE A 175 -6.24 3.58 6.12
C ILE A 175 -5.43 4.18 7.27
N ILE A 176 -4.21 3.67 7.50
CA ILE A 176 -3.36 3.99 8.65
C ILE A 176 -2.78 5.39 8.53
N GLY A 177 -2.52 5.86 7.30
CA GLY A 177 -2.00 7.20 7.03
C GLY A 177 -3.01 8.34 7.23
N SER A 178 -4.28 8.02 7.48
CA SER A 178 -5.31 9.03 7.74
C SER A 178 -5.19 9.64 9.13
N SER A 179 -5.38 10.95 9.25
CA SER A 179 -5.47 11.64 10.54
C SER A 179 -6.62 11.10 11.40
N ASP A 180 -7.74 10.73 10.78
CA ASP A 180 -8.89 10.11 11.46
C ASP A 180 -8.51 8.76 12.07
N PHE A 181 -7.68 7.95 11.38
CA PHE A 181 -7.20 6.68 11.93
C PHE A 181 -6.37 6.91 13.18
N LYS A 182 -5.42 7.85 13.13
CA LYS A 182 -4.60 8.20 14.30
C LYS A 182 -5.46 8.65 15.48
N ASP A 183 -6.47 9.48 15.24
CA ASP A 183 -7.34 9.99 16.30
C ASP A 183 -8.20 8.88 16.90
N ILE A 184 -8.80 8.02 16.08
CA ILE A 184 -9.55 6.86 16.55
C ILE A 184 -8.64 5.92 17.34
N PHE A 185 -7.47 5.58 16.78
CA PHE A 185 -6.54 4.63 17.39
C PHE A 185 -6.07 5.12 18.76
N THR A 186 -5.57 6.36 18.84
CA THR A 186 -5.04 6.90 20.10
C THR A 186 -6.12 7.13 21.16
N ARG A 187 -7.33 7.54 20.77
CA ARG A 187 -8.45 7.72 21.72
C ARG A 187 -8.97 6.40 22.27
N ASP A 188 -9.09 5.38 21.42
CA ASP A 188 -9.70 4.10 21.80
C ASP A 188 -8.72 3.17 22.55
N THR A 189 -7.41 3.34 22.32
CA THR A 189 -6.37 2.46 22.89
C THR A 189 -5.53 3.15 23.96
N HIS A 190 -5.59 4.49 24.06
CA HIS A 190 -4.68 5.32 24.86
C HIS A 190 -3.19 5.14 24.50
N ALA A 191 -2.88 4.56 23.34
CA ALA A 191 -1.51 4.37 22.90
C ALA A 191 -0.82 5.71 22.58
N THR A 192 0.49 5.77 22.87
CA THR A 192 1.36 6.93 22.59
C THR A 192 1.96 6.91 21.18
N ARG A 193 1.57 5.92 20.37
CA ARG A 193 2.01 5.71 18.99
C ARG A 193 0.90 5.04 18.19
N ILE A 194 1.01 5.03 16.86
CA ILE A 194 0.14 4.25 15.97
C ILE A 194 0.92 3.10 15.33
N PRO A 195 0.25 2.06 14.80
CA PRO A 195 0.90 1.04 13.99
C PRO A 195 1.60 1.65 12.78
N HIS A 196 2.80 1.15 12.49
CA HIS A 196 3.63 1.57 11.38
C HIS A 196 3.68 0.50 10.31
N PHE A 197 3.75 0.91 9.05
CA PHE A 197 4.03 0.02 7.94
C PHE A 197 5.26 0.47 7.17
N GLY A 198 5.95 -0.49 6.56
CA GLY A 198 7.12 -0.21 5.73
C GLY A 198 7.26 -1.23 4.61
N MET A 199 7.65 -0.76 3.43
CA MET A 199 8.01 -1.62 2.31
C MET A 199 9.51 -1.89 2.34
N TYR A 200 9.91 -3.16 2.48
CA TYR A 200 11.30 -3.60 2.41
C TYR A 200 11.53 -4.45 1.17
N THR A 201 11.88 -3.80 0.06
CA THR A 201 12.17 -4.43 -1.23
C THR A 201 13.53 -3.96 -1.77
N GLY A 202 13.93 -4.46 -2.95
CA GLY A 202 15.08 -3.92 -3.68
C GLY A 202 14.94 -2.43 -4.06
N ARG A 203 13.72 -1.87 -4.02
CA ARG A 203 13.45 -0.45 -4.29
C ARG A 203 13.46 0.43 -3.05
N THR A 204 13.55 -0.16 -1.85
CA THR A 204 13.65 0.62 -0.62
C THR A 204 14.99 1.38 -0.63
N PRO A 205 14.99 2.70 -0.41
CA PRO A 205 16.20 3.52 -0.48
C PRO A 205 17.37 2.92 0.32
N TYR A 206 18.58 3.15 -0.19
CA TYR A 206 19.89 2.67 0.26
C TYR A 206 20.22 1.21 -0.09
N SER A 207 21.22 1.02 -0.94
CA SER A 207 21.86 -0.28 -1.22
C SER A 207 23.18 -0.37 -0.45
N GLY A 208 23.13 -0.39 0.89
CA GLY A 208 24.32 -0.36 1.76
C GLY A 208 24.23 0.75 2.80
N ASP A 209 25.38 1.27 3.26
CA ASP A 209 25.47 2.29 4.30
C ASP A 209 24.87 3.66 3.90
N ALA A 210 24.28 4.36 4.87
CA ALA A 210 23.77 5.73 4.70
C ALA A 210 24.93 6.70 4.62
N LYS A 211 25.42 6.94 3.40
CA LYS A 211 26.33 8.05 3.13
C LYS A 211 25.55 9.35 3.08
N LYS A 212 26.10 10.41 3.68
CA LYS A 212 25.50 11.76 3.68
C LYS A 212 25.17 12.27 2.27
N THR A 213 25.94 11.88 1.26
CA THR A 213 25.67 12.21 -0.15
C THR A 213 24.38 11.55 -0.64
N SER A 214 24.23 10.24 -0.45
CA SER A 214 23.03 9.49 -0.82
C SER A 214 21.77 9.99 -0.10
N SER A 215 21.91 10.43 1.16
CA SER A 215 20.78 11.00 1.91
C SER A 215 20.36 12.37 1.37
N LYS A 216 21.30 13.21 0.92
CA LYS A 216 20.99 14.46 0.23
C LYS A 216 20.34 14.25 -1.13
N GLU A 217 20.83 13.29 -1.93
CA GLU A 217 20.23 12.94 -3.23
C GLU A 217 18.79 12.43 -3.06
N LEU A 218 18.55 11.60 -2.04
CA LEU A 218 17.21 11.13 -1.70
C LEU A 218 16.32 12.31 -1.25
N ALA A 219 16.83 13.20 -0.41
CA ALA A 219 16.10 14.38 0.05
C ALA A 219 15.69 15.29 -1.13
N MET A 220 16.61 15.54 -2.07
CA MET A 220 16.33 16.30 -3.30
C MET A 220 15.23 15.62 -4.12
N THR A 221 15.36 14.31 -4.38
CA THR A 221 14.35 13.54 -5.12
C THR A 221 12.97 13.61 -4.47
N PHE A 222 12.90 13.54 -3.14
CA PHE A 222 11.62 13.66 -2.42
C PHE A 222 11.06 15.08 -2.45
N ARG A 223 11.91 16.10 -2.35
CA ARG A 223 11.50 17.50 -2.47
C ARG A 223 10.87 17.76 -3.83
N ASP A 224 11.54 17.37 -4.91
CA ASP A 224 11.09 17.64 -6.28
C ASP A 224 9.77 16.93 -6.61
N ASN A 225 9.56 15.73 -6.07
CA ASN A 225 8.37 14.92 -6.37
C ASN A 225 7.16 15.22 -5.49
N PHE A 226 7.37 15.72 -4.27
CA PHE A 226 6.29 15.77 -3.27
C PHE A 226 6.10 17.12 -2.58
N LEU A 227 6.98 18.10 -2.78
CA LEU A 227 6.83 19.45 -2.25
C LEU A 227 6.64 20.46 -3.39
N ILE A 228 5.95 21.56 -3.08
CA ILE A 228 5.82 22.71 -3.98
C ILE A 228 6.99 23.63 -3.68
N ASP A 229 7.70 24.07 -4.72
CA ASP A 229 8.73 25.10 -4.60
C ASP A 229 8.05 26.48 -4.64
N GLU A 230 7.96 27.12 -3.48
CA GLU A 230 7.35 28.45 -3.32
C GLU A 230 8.10 29.56 -4.08
N THR A 231 9.36 29.32 -4.48
CA THR A 231 10.19 30.27 -5.24
C THR A 231 10.11 30.08 -6.75
N ALA A 232 9.52 28.98 -7.22
CA ALA A 232 9.37 28.69 -8.64
C ALA A 232 8.30 29.56 -9.30
N ASP A 233 8.33 29.65 -10.63
CA ASP A 233 7.31 30.35 -11.41
C ASP A 233 5.91 29.70 -11.27
N ALA A 234 4.86 30.47 -11.60
CA ALA A 234 3.48 30.05 -11.42
C ALA A 234 3.10 28.78 -12.21
N ASP A 235 3.69 28.56 -13.38
CA ASP A 235 3.41 27.36 -14.19
C ASP A 235 4.04 26.12 -13.56
N THR A 236 5.26 26.24 -13.04
CA THR A 236 5.94 25.17 -12.29
C THR A 236 5.17 24.80 -11.03
N GLN A 237 4.75 25.79 -10.22
CA GLN A 237 3.94 25.55 -9.02
C GLN A 237 2.61 24.85 -9.35
N ARG A 238 1.96 25.24 -10.45
CA ARG A 238 0.72 24.60 -10.92
C ARG A 238 0.95 23.14 -11.30
N ARG A 239 2.04 22.83 -12.02
CA ARG A 239 2.39 21.45 -12.40
C ARG A 239 2.68 20.58 -11.17
N GLN A 240 3.46 21.09 -10.21
CA GLN A 240 3.75 20.41 -8.96
C GLN A 240 2.48 20.14 -8.16
N THR A 241 1.60 21.14 -8.03
CA THR A 241 0.30 21.01 -7.35
C THR A 241 -0.55 19.91 -7.97
N ASN A 242 -0.68 19.90 -9.30
CA ASN A 242 -1.46 18.88 -10.01
C ASN A 242 -0.87 17.47 -9.82
N SER A 243 0.47 17.34 -9.89
CA SER A 243 1.17 16.07 -9.64
C SER A 243 0.89 15.54 -8.23
N ILE A 244 1.04 16.41 -7.22
CA ILE A 244 0.81 16.05 -5.81
C ILE A 244 -0.66 15.68 -5.55
N GLN A 245 -1.61 16.45 -6.10
CA GLN A 245 -3.04 16.12 -6.01
C GLN A 245 -3.35 14.77 -6.68
N GLY A 246 -2.73 14.51 -7.84
CA GLY A 246 -2.83 13.22 -8.52
C GLY A 246 -2.31 12.06 -7.68
N LEU A 247 -1.17 12.23 -6.98
CA LEU A 247 -0.64 11.20 -6.08
C LEU A 247 -1.53 10.98 -4.85
N LYS A 248 -2.11 12.05 -4.28
CA LYS A 248 -3.03 11.96 -3.13
C LYS A 248 -4.32 11.22 -3.51
N SER A 249 -4.90 11.50 -4.68
CA SER A 249 -6.16 10.88 -5.10
C SER A 249 -6.06 9.35 -5.27
N ILE A 250 -4.87 8.85 -5.63
CA ILE A 250 -4.57 7.42 -5.76
C ILE A 250 -3.84 6.82 -4.53
N ASN A 251 -3.76 7.56 -3.41
CA ASN A 251 -3.09 7.15 -2.18
C ASN A 251 -1.60 6.78 -2.36
N LYS A 252 -0.92 7.40 -3.32
CA LYS A 252 0.52 7.22 -3.58
C LYS A 252 1.41 8.30 -2.95
N TYR A 253 0.82 9.29 -2.28
CA TYR A 253 1.56 10.27 -1.48
C TYR A 253 2.06 9.63 -0.16
N PRO A 254 3.33 9.84 0.27
CA PRO A 254 3.86 9.23 1.48
C PRO A 254 3.08 9.58 2.75
N ALA A 255 2.81 8.61 3.61
CA ALA A 255 2.00 8.78 4.82
C ALA A 255 2.83 9.20 6.05
N ARG A 256 3.35 10.43 6.01
CA ARG A 256 3.98 11.09 7.16
C ARG A 256 2.98 11.91 7.95
N PHE A 257 3.21 12.04 9.25
CA PHE A 257 2.26 12.67 10.16
C PHE A 257 2.23 14.20 10.06
N GLY A 258 1.02 14.75 9.94
CA GLY A 258 0.77 16.19 9.93
C GLY A 258 1.09 16.86 8.59
N GLU A 259 0.67 18.12 8.45
CA GLU A 259 0.83 18.89 7.21
C GLU A 259 2.30 19.03 6.79
N ASN A 260 3.21 19.15 7.77
CA ASN A 260 4.64 19.30 7.56
C ASN A 260 5.43 17.99 7.71
N GLY A 261 4.78 16.84 7.93
CA GLY A 261 5.48 15.58 8.23
C GLY A 261 6.50 15.19 7.16
N LEU A 262 6.14 15.37 5.90
CA LEU A 262 7.05 15.07 4.79
C LEU A 262 8.21 16.07 4.69
N ARG A 263 7.96 17.35 4.99
CA ARG A 263 8.99 18.39 5.03
C ARG A 263 10.03 18.07 6.12
N VAL A 264 9.56 17.71 7.32
CA VAL A 264 10.42 17.27 8.43
C VAL A 264 11.24 16.03 8.06
N PHE A 265 10.63 15.05 7.38
CA PHE A 265 11.36 13.88 6.87
C PHE A 265 12.50 14.29 5.92
N ILE A 266 12.23 15.18 4.95
CA ILE A 266 13.22 15.66 3.99
C ILE A 266 14.36 16.42 4.69
N GLU A 267 14.04 17.33 5.61
CA GLU A 267 15.05 18.07 6.39
C GLU A 267 15.92 17.14 7.26
N ASN A 268 15.33 16.08 7.82
CA ASN A 268 16.05 15.07 8.56
C ASN A 268 17.00 14.27 7.64
N LEU A 269 16.55 13.90 6.43
CA LEU A 269 17.41 13.22 5.45
C LEU A 269 18.63 14.07 5.07
N GLU A 270 18.48 15.39 4.88
CA GLU A 270 19.61 16.29 4.58
C GLU A 270 20.68 16.32 5.68
N LYS A 271 20.24 16.10 6.93
CA LYS A 271 21.08 15.97 8.12
C LYS A 271 21.53 14.54 8.38
N ASN A 272 21.20 13.58 7.50
CA ASN A 272 21.46 12.15 7.64
C ASN A 272 20.80 11.52 8.88
N ILE A 273 19.62 12.02 9.26
CA ILE A 273 18.83 11.56 10.41
C ILE A 273 17.68 10.67 9.89
N HIS A 274 17.65 9.42 10.35
CA HIS A 274 16.65 8.41 9.97
C HIS A 274 15.76 8.04 11.16
N ARG A 275 15.11 9.04 11.77
CA ARG A 275 14.27 8.86 12.94
C ARG A 275 12.81 9.23 12.62
N PRO A 276 11.88 8.26 12.64
CA PRO A 276 10.47 8.53 12.41
C PRO A 276 9.80 9.10 13.67
N SER A 277 8.64 9.72 13.46
CA SER A 277 7.73 10.12 14.55
C SER A 277 6.88 8.93 15.04
N PRO A 278 6.50 8.84 16.33
CA PRO A 278 5.56 7.84 16.83
C PRO A 278 4.19 7.83 16.12
N TYR A 279 3.87 8.90 15.39
CA TYR A 279 2.62 9.05 14.64
C TYR A 279 2.80 8.93 13.13
N ASP A 280 4.03 8.74 12.61
CA ASP A 280 4.25 8.49 11.18
C ASP A 280 3.69 7.12 10.82
N ALA A 281 2.75 7.02 9.88
CA ALA A 281 2.22 5.72 9.49
C ALA A 281 3.22 4.92 8.64
N GLU A 282 3.99 5.59 7.78
CA GLU A 282 4.89 4.96 6.81
C GLU A 282 6.37 5.18 7.13
N PHE A 283 7.12 4.08 7.20
CA PHE A 283 8.58 4.09 7.22
C PHE A 283 9.14 3.86 5.81
N ILE A 284 10.01 4.75 5.37
CA ILE A 284 10.41 4.86 3.96
C ILE A 284 11.78 4.25 3.72
N THR A 285 12.74 4.51 4.61
CA THR A 285 14.14 4.13 4.40
C THR A 285 14.48 2.80 5.10
N ARG A 286 15.48 2.07 4.58
CA ARG A 286 16.00 0.87 5.25
C ARG A 286 16.47 1.18 6.67
N PHE A 287 17.11 2.33 6.89
CA PHE A 287 17.61 2.74 8.21
C PHE A 287 16.52 3.04 9.22
N GLU A 288 15.41 3.64 8.80
CA GLU A 288 14.24 3.78 9.67
C GLU A 288 13.77 2.40 10.11
N MET A 289 13.49 1.49 9.17
CA MET A 289 12.97 0.15 9.47
C MET A 289 13.96 -0.73 10.25
N GLN A 290 15.28 -0.53 10.08
CA GLN A 290 16.30 -1.30 10.79
C GLN A 290 16.48 -0.86 12.24
N ASN A 291 16.41 0.45 12.50
CA ASN A 291 16.54 0.98 13.85
C ASN A 291 15.21 0.90 14.60
N TYR A 292 14.12 1.22 13.90
CA TYR A 292 12.74 1.27 14.36
C TYR A 292 11.91 0.30 13.50
N PRO A 293 11.79 -0.99 13.85
CA PRO A 293 11.01 -1.92 13.03
C PRO A 293 9.53 -1.53 12.96
N PRO A 294 8.93 -1.54 11.76
CA PRO A 294 7.51 -1.27 11.62
C PRO A 294 6.69 -2.46 12.11
N ASP A 295 5.47 -2.20 12.57
CA ASP A 295 4.49 -3.23 12.96
C ASP A 295 4.12 -4.12 11.76
N ILE A 296 4.05 -3.55 10.57
CA ILE A 296 3.66 -4.23 9.32
C ILE A 296 4.79 -4.09 8.31
N LEU A 297 5.53 -5.18 8.08
CA LEU A 297 6.60 -5.23 7.09
C LEU A 297 6.10 -5.88 5.80
N ILE A 298 6.12 -5.14 4.69
CA ILE A 298 5.73 -5.65 3.37
C ILE A 298 6.99 -5.91 2.56
N THR A 299 7.18 -7.14 2.10
CA THR A 299 8.37 -7.57 1.37
C THR A 299 8.04 -8.55 0.24
N ASN A 300 9.07 -9.06 -0.43
CA ASN A 300 8.99 -10.12 -1.42
C ASN A 300 9.92 -11.28 -1.01
N TYR A 301 9.77 -12.44 -1.66
CA TYR A 301 10.56 -13.63 -1.34
C TYR A 301 12.07 -13.38 -1.43
N SER A 302 12.54 -12.70 -2.47
CA SER A 302 13.96 -12.42 -2.66
C SER A 302 14.54 -11.63 -1.49
N MET A 303 13.86 -10.58 -1.04
CA MET A 303 14.36 -9.74 0.05
C MET A 303 14.23 -10.41 1.41
N LEU A 304 13.19 -11.22 1.62
CA LEU A 304 13.10 -12.05 2.81
C LEU A 304 14.27 -13.03 2.90
N GLU A 305 14.61 -13.70 1.80
CA GLU A 305 15.77 -14.60 1.73
C GLU A 305 17.07 -13.85 2.05
N TYR A 306 17.30 -12.66 1.44
CA TYR A 306 18.43 -11.81 1.80
C TYR A 306 18.45 -11.45 3.29
N MET A 307 17.30 -11.09 3.88
CA MET A 307 17.23 -10.75 5.31
C MET A 307 17.54 -11.94 6.23
N LEU A 308 17.21 -13.16 5.81
CA LEU A 308 17.47 -14.38 6.58
C LEU A 308 18.91 -14.88 6.44
N MET A 309 19.52 -14.70 5.26
CA MET A 309 20.92 -15.10 5.01
C MET A 309 21.92 -14.17 5.68
N TRP A 310 21.62 -12.87 5.76
CA TRP A 310 22.51 -11.88 6.36
C TRP A 310 22.16 -11.67 7.82
N SER A 311 22.65 -12.57 8.68
CA SER A 311 22.53 -12.53 10.15
C SER A 311 23.08 -11.25 10.82
N SER A 312 23.72 -10.37 10.04
CA SER A 312 24.22 -9.05 10.46
C SER A 312 23.23 -7.89 10.24
N VAL A 313 22.03 -8.13 9.68
CA VAL A 313 21.00 -7.08 9.52
C VAL A 313 20.21 -6.96 10.82
N LYS A 314 20.28 -5.82 11.53
CA LYS A 314 19.59 -5.58 12.83
C LYS A 314 18.10 -5.95 12.88
N ILE A 315 17.42 -6.02 11.73
CA ILE A 315 16.04 -6.49 11.63
C ILE A 315 15.92 -7.99 11.97
N SER A 316 16.88 -8.84 11.58
CA SER A 316 16.81 -10.30 11.83
C SER A 316 16.81 -10.64 13.31
N ASP A 317 17.53 -9.87 14.14
CA ASP A 317 17.50 -10.03 15.60
C ASP A 317 16.17 -9.59 16.23
N LYS A 318 15.49 -8.62 15.63
CA LYS A 318 14.14 -8.17 16.04
C LYS A 318 13.00 -8.95 15.35
N LEU A 319 13.34 -9.80 14.37
CA LEU A 319 12.49 -10.85 13.80
C LEU A 319 12.50 -12.13 14.65
N LYS A 320 13.29 -12.19 15.74
CA LYS A 320 13.18 -13.24 16.78
C LYS A 320 11.86 -13.08 17.54
N VAL A 321 10.78 -13.39 16.83
CA VAL A 321 9.42 -13.35 17.31
C VAL A 321 9.16 -14.68 18.02
N ASN A 322 8.84 -14.58 19.31
CA ASN A 322 7.99 -15.56 19.98
C ASN A 322 6.87 -15.95 19.00
N LYS A 323 6.85 -17.18 18.48
CA LYS A 323 5.84 -17.78 17.58
C LYS A 323 4.84 -16.77 17.01
N PHE A 324 4.99 -16.35 15.75
CA PHE A 324 3.92 -15.64 15.03
C PHE A 324 2.63 -16.45 15.21
N PRO A 325 1.64 -15.97 16.00
CA PRO A 325 0.63 -16.87 16.54
C PRO A 325 -0.41 -17.32 15.49
N CYS A 326 -0.45 -16.69 14.32
CA CYS A 326 -1.26 -17.12 13.17
C CYS A 326 -0.58 -16.76 11.85
N LEU A 327 -0.58 -17.68 10.89
CA LEU A 327 -0.14 -17.45 9.51
C LEU A 327 -1.37 -17.28 8.60
N ILE A 328 -1.34 -16.31 7.70
CA ILE A 328 -2.39 -16.12 6.68
C ILE A 328 -1.78 -16.42 5.32
N HIS A 329 -2.33 -17.42 4.62
CA HIS A 329 -1.89 -17.80 3.28
C HIS A 329 -2.98 -17.51 2.24
N PHE A 330 -2.55 -16.94 1.10
CA PHE A 330 -3.42 -16.61 -0.03
C PHE A 330 -2.92 -17.32 -1.29
N ILE A 331 -3.85 -17.94 -2.02
CA ILE A 331 -3.61 -18.50 -3.35
C ILE A 331 -4.58 -17.83 -4.34
#